data_AF-A0A0Q3TZU2-F1
#
_entry.id   AF-A0A0Q3TZU2-F1
#
_cell.length_a   1.000
_cell.length_b   1.000
_cell.length_c   1.000
_cell.angle_alpha   90.00
_cell.angle_beta   90.00
_cell.angle_gamma   90.00
#
_symmetry.space_group_name_H-M   'P 1'
#
loop_
_entity.id
_entity.type
_entity.pdbx_description
1 polymer ?
#
loop_
_entity_poly.entity_id
_entity_poly.type
_entity_poly.pdbx_seq_one_letter_code
_entity_poly.pdbx_strand_id
1 'polypeptide(L)'
;MRPACGKIRRCGRSTPVNSSMKDQSFVTLATNDSYVKGALVLGSSLQQYRTTRKLTALITPQVSDLMRKVLEKVFDEVILVNVLDSGDSAHLALMKRPELGVTLTKLHCWALTQFSKCVFMDADTMVLSNIDELFEREELSAAPDPGWPDCFNSGVFVYRPSIETYNQLLQFATEKGSFDGADQGLLNTFFSSWATTDMSKHLPFIYNLSSTSVYSYLPAFKAFGANTKVVHFLGSTKPWNYTYDSRTKSIKGNMDDPKIVHPEFLNMWWNTYTADVLPLLEQHGIVEEVTTGVNMAEVTEAVSHISISAPSPVLPTISSEERKERWEQGQADYMGVDSFDNIKKKLDTYLQ
;
A
#
# COMPACT_ATOMS: atom_id res chain seq x y z
N MET A 1 49.36 -44.32 -32.21
CA MET A 1 49.31 -43.88 -30.80
C MET A 1 49.66 -42.40 -30.74
N ARG A 2 48.74 -41.58 -30.20
CA ARG A 2 48.93 -40.20 -29.63
C ARG A 2 49.25 -39.03 -30.59
N PRO A 3 48.79 -37.79 -30.27
CA PRO A 3 47.66 -37.20 -30.97
C PRO A 3 47.91 -35.82 -31.60
N ALA A 4 47.02 -35.41 -32.51
CA ALA A 4 46.97 -34.07 -33.10
C ALA A 4 46.21 -33.07 -32.22
N CYS A 5 46.76 -31.86 -32.17
CA CYS A 5 46.32 -30.70 -31.39
C CYS A 5 44.94 -30.18 -31.84
N GLY A 6 43.94 -30.26 -30.95
CA GLY A 6 42.61 -29.69 -31.16
C GLY A 6 42.52 -28.25 -30.65
N LYS A 7 42.27 -27.29 -31.56
CA LYS A 7 41.95 -25.90 -31.23
C LYS A 7 40.60 -25.83 -30.50
N ILE A 8 40.63 -25.44 -29.23
CA ILE A 8 39.43 -25.10 -28.46
C ILE A 8 38.92 -23.74 -28.97
N ARG A 9 37.85 -23.75 -29.77
CA ARG A 9 37.04 -22.55 -30.02
C ARG A 9 36.20 -22.27 -28.78
N ARG A 10 36.55 -21.22 -28.03
CA ARG A 10 35.65 -20.62 -27.03
C ARG A 10 34.47 -19.99 -27.79
N CYS A 11 33.34 -20.69 -27.86
CA CYS A 11 32.06 -20.05 -28.17
C CYS A 11 31.62 -19.26 -26.92
N GLY A 12 31.94 -17.97 -26.89
CA GLY A 12 31.25 -17.03 -26.02
C GLY A 12 29.82 -16.88 -26.53
N ARG A 13 28.88 -17.65 -25.97
CA ARG A 13 27.46 -17.31 -26.05
C ARG A 13 27.25 -16.10 -25.14
N SER A 14 27.27 -14.91 -25.73
CA SER A 14 26.64 -13.75 -25.11
C SER A 14 25.15 -14.05 -24.98
N THR A 15 24.71 -14.41 -23.78
CA THR A 15 23.28 -14.39 -23.44
C THR A 15 22.78 -12.96 -23.64
N PRO A 16 21.68 -12.73 -24.39
CA PRO A 16 21.09 -11.41 -24.46
C PRO A 16 20.69 -11.01 -23.05
N VAL A 17 21.07 -9.80 -22.64
CA VAL A 17 20.48 -9.14 -21.47
C VAL A 17 18.98 -9.06 -21.74
N ASN A 18 18.18 -9.66 -20.86
CA ASN A 18 16.72 -9.76 -20.95
C ASN A 18 16.12 -8.42 -21.38
N SER A 19 15.42 -8.40 -22.51
CA SER A 19 14.57 -7.26 -22.86
C SER A 19 13.50 -7.16 -21.78
N SER A 20 13.47 -6.05 -21.03
CA SER A 20 12.31 -5.68 -20.21
C SER A 20 11.04 -5.89 -21.03
N MET A 21 10.09 -6.64 -20.48
CA MET A 21 8.76 -6.82 -21.09
C MET A 21 8.02 -5.50 -20.92
N LYS A 22 8.20 -4.59 -21.89
CA LYS A 22 7.81 -3.17 -21.78
C LYS A 22 6.30 -2.94 -21.67
N ASP A 23 5.49 -3.96 -21.91
CA ASP A 23 4.03 -3.92 -21.90
C ASP A 23 3.41 -4.47 -20.60
N GLN A 24 4.21 -4.80 -19.57
CA GLN A 24 3.71 -5.30 -18.29
C GLN A 24 4.28 -4.49 -17.11
N SER A 25 3.45 -4.20 -16.10
CA SER A 25 3.84 -3.38 -14.96
C SER A 25 3.30 -3.87 -13.62
N PHE A 26 4.09 -3.72 -12.57
CA PHE A 26 3.55 -3.59 -11.22
C PHE A 26 2.99 -2.18 -11.05
N VAL A 27 1.82 -2.05 -10.42
CA VAL A 27 1.12 -0.78 -10.24
C VAL A 27 0.79 -0.61 -8.76
N THR A 28 1.09 0.56 -8.22
CA THR A 28 0.71 0.94 -6.84
C THR A 28 0.01 2.30 -6.81
N LEU A 29 -0.59 2.65 -5.68
CA LEU A 29 -1.26 3.93 -5.45
C LEU A 29 -0.75 4.56 -4.15
N ALA A 30 -0.36 5.83 -4.22
CA ALA A 30 -0.07 6.66 -3.05
C ALA A 30 -0.87 7.97 -3.11
N THR A 31 -1.77 8.18 -2.16
CA THR A 31 -2.66 9.36 -2.11
C THR A 31 -2.13 10.49 -1.23
N ASN A 32 -0.99 10.30 -0.58
CA ASN A 32 -0.31 11.29 0.26
C ASN A 32 1.13 10.84 0.56
N ASP A 33 1.94 11.74 1.11
CA ASP A 33 3.36 11.52 1.40
C ASP A 33 3.64 10.35 2.36
N SER A 34 2.72 10.02 3.28
CA SER A 34 2.89 8.86 4.15
C SER A 34 2.84 7.55 3.37
N TYR A 35 1.90 7.42 2.43
CA TYR A 35 1.82 6.26 1.55
C TYR A 35 2.92 6.23 0.49
N VAL A 36 3.53 7.38 0.16
CA VAL A 36 4.73 7.41 -0.69
C VAL A 36 5.88 6.63 -0.05
N LYS A 37 6.07 6.72 1.29
CA LYS A 37 7.08 5.92 1.99
C LYS A 37 6.87 4.42 1.78
N GLY A 38 5.62 3.97 1.85
CA GLY A 38 5.22 2.60 1.54
C GLY A 38 5.52 2.21 0.10
N ALA A 39 5.08 3.03 -0.86
CA ALA A 39 5.31 2.81 -2.28
C ALA A 39 6.81 2.73 -2.62
N LEU A 40 7.64 3.56 -2.00
CA LEU A 40 9.10 3.52 -2.19
C LEU A 40 9.71 2.22 -1.68
N VAL A 41 9.26 1.70 -0.53
CA VAL A 41 9.71 0.38 -0.02
C VAL A 41 9.23 -0.74 -0.93
N LEU A 42 7.98 -0.72 -1.39
CA LEU A 42 7.44 -1.68 -2.35
C LEU A 42 8.29 -1.69 -3.64
N GLY A 43 8.49 -0.52 -4.26
CA GLY A 43 9.29 -0.38 -5.47
C GLY A 43 10.74 -0.85 -5.29
N SER A 44 11.38 -0.46 -4.17
CA SER A 44 12.74 -0.90 -3.84
C SER A 44 12.82 -2.41 -3.67
N SER A 45 11.84 -3.03 -2.98
CA SER A 45 11.80 -4.48 -2.80
C SER A 45 11.62 -5.24 -4.13
N LEU A 46 10.78 -4.75 -5.04
CA LEU A 46 10.62 -5.31 -6.38
C LEU A 46 11.93 -5.25 -7.20
N GLN A 47 12.65 -4.13 -7.13
CA GLN A 47 13.97 -3.97 -7.77
C GLN A 47 15.03 -4.88 -7.15
N GLN A 48 15.05 -5.00 -5.82
CA GLN A 48 15.97 -5.86 -5.07
C GLN A 48 15.82 -7.33 -5.51
N TYR A 49 14.59 -7.79 -5.70
CA TYR A 49 14.28 -9.12 -6.22
C TYR A 49 14.24 -9.21 -7.75
N ARG A 50 14.82 -8.21 -8.43
CA ARG A 50 15.14 -8.21 -9.87
C ARG A 50 13.93 -8.48 -10.76
N THR A 51 12.81 -7.82 -10.48
CA THR A 51 11.71 -7.81 -11.45
C THR A 51 12.20 -7.35 -12.82
N THR A 52 11.63 -7.94 -13.86
CA THR A 52 11.89 -7.58 -15.26
C THR A 52 10.76 -6.74 -15.86
N ARG A 53 9.75 -6.42 -15.05
CA ARG A 53 8.58 -5.62 -15.43
C ARG A 53 8.76 -4.16 -15.03
N LYS A 54 7.94 -3.28 -15.63
CA LYS A 54 7.93 -1.88 -15.22
C LYS A 54 7.34 -1.71 -13.83
N LEU A 55 7.66 -0.58 -13.23
CA LEU A 55 7.06 -0.09 -11.99
C LEU A 55 6.29 1.20 -12.28
N THR A 56 5.00 1.23 -11.96
CA THR A 56 4.15 2.42 -12.11
C THR A 56 3.53 2.81 -10.77
N ALA A 57 3.63 4.09 -10.42
CA ALA A 57 2.96 4.68 -9.25
C ALA A 57 1.86 5.64 -9.71
N LEU A 58 0.62 5.38 -9.29
CA LEU A 58 -0.46 6.35 -9.34
C LEU A 58 -0.33 7.26 -8.11
N ILE A 59 -0.41 8.57 -8.31
CA ILE A 59 -0.38 9.57 -7.23
C ILE A 59 -1.52 10.56 -7.36
N THR A 60 -1.91 11.19 -6.26
CA THR A 60 -2.90 12.28 -6.26
C THR A 60 -2.22 13.65 -6.06
N PRO A 61 -2.94 14.77 -6.29
CA PRO A 61 -2.39 16.11 -6.05
C PRO A 61 -1.98 16.40 -4.60
N GLN A 62 -2.35 15.55 -3.63
CA GLN A 62 -1.95 15.68 -2.23
C GLN A 62 -0.52 15.19 -1.97
N VAL A 63 0.10 14.48 -2.92
CA VAL A 63 1.51 14.11 -2.84
C VAL A 63 2.37 15.32 -3.17
N SER A 64 3.33 15.65 -2.29
CA SER A 64 4.22 16.79 -2.48
C SER A 64 5.15 16.62 -3.68
N ASP A 65 5.53 17.72 -4.31
CA ASP A 65 6.46 17.70 -5.46
C ASP A 65 7.82 17.08 -5.11
N LEU A 66 8.27 17.22 -3.87
CA LEU A 66 9.50 16.59 -3.39
C LEU A 66 9.35 15.07 -3.35
N MET A 67 8.26 14.56 -2.78
CA MET A 67 7.98 13.13 -2.75
C MET A 67 7.78 12.54 -4.15
N ARG A 68 7.13 13.28 -5.04
CA ARG A 68 6.98 12.91 -6.44
C ARG A 68 8.35 12.73 -7.13
N LYS A 69 9.28 13.67 -6.94
CA LYS A 69 10.63 13.57 -7.50
C LYS A 69 11.39 12.35 -6.99
N VAL A 70 11.16 11.94 -5.75
CA VAL A 70 11.77 10.72 -5.19
C VAL A 70 11.13 9.47 -5.79
N LEU A 71 9.80 9.44 -5.96
CA LEU A 71 9.11 8.35 -6.68
C LEU A 71 9.68 8.17 -8.09
N GLU A 72 9.96 9.25 -8.81
CA GLU A 72 10.56 9.23 -10.15
C GLU A 72 11.99 8.66 -10.18
N LYS A 73 12.63 8.41 -9.02
CA LYS A 73 13.90 7.66 -8.93
C LYS A 73 13.72 6.15 -8.83
N VAL A 74 12.57 5.69 -8.34
CA VAL A 74 12.28 4.28 -8.07
C VAL A 74 11.33 3.69 -9.11
N PHE A 75 10.36 4.46 -9.58
CA PHE A 75 9.33 4.02 -10.53
C PHE A 75 9.66 4.47 -11.94
N ASP A 76 9.38 3.61 -12.93
CA ASP A 76 9.53 3.94 -14.35
C ASP A 76 8.50 4.98 -14.81
N GLU A 77 7.29 4.92 -14.24
CA GLU A 77 6.20 5.85 -14.55
C GLU A 77 5.53 6.34 -13.24
N VAL A 78 5.40 7.66 -13.09
CA VAL A 78 4.65 8.29 -11.99
C VAL A 78 3.51 9.10 -12.59
N ILE A 79 2.28 8.64 -12.39
CA ILE A 79 1.08 9.13 -13.06
C ILE A 79 0.21 9.88 -12.06
N LEU A 80 -0.02 11.16 -12.31
CA LEU A 80 -0.94 11.97 -11.53
C LEU A 80 -2.39 11.64 -11.93
N VAL A 81 -3.18 11.22 -10.95
CA VAL A 81 -4.60 10.92 -11.07
C VAL A 81 -5.37 11.96 -10.25
N ASN A 82 -6.30 12.66 -10.90
CA ASN A 82 -7.11 13.69 -10.27
C ASN A 82 -8.61 13.39 -10.40
N VAL A 83 -9.15 12.64 -9.44
CA VAL A 83 -10.59 12.31 -9.37
C VAL A 83 -11.46 13.56 -9.14
N LEU A 84 -10.87 14.68 -8.71
CA LEU A 84 -11.58 15.95 -8.54
C LEU A 84 -11.62 16.80 -9.82
N ASP A 85 -11.03 16.34 -10.93
CA ASP A 85 -11.15 17.03 -12.21
C ASP A 85 -12.57 16.90 -12.77
N SER A 86 -13.24 18.03 -12.97
CA SER A 86 -14.63 18.14 -13.42
C SER A 86 -14.97 17.43 -14.73
N GLY A 87 -13.96 17.10 -15.55
CA GLY A 87 -14.12 16.35 -16.80
C GLY A 87 -14.05 14.83 -16.66
N ASP A 88 -13.75 14.30 -15.48
CA ASP A 88 -13.57 12.87 -15.25
C ASP A 88 -14.91 12.16 -14.97
N SER A 89 -15.15 11.02 -15.62
CA SER A 89 -16.28 10.16 -15.26
C SER A 89 -16.20 9.69 -13.81
N ALA A 90 -14.99 9.57 -13.25
CA ALA A 90 -14.76 9.30 -11.83
C ALA A 90 -15.19 10.47 -10.93
N HIS A 91 -15.11 11.72 -11.40
CA HIS A 91 -15.60 12.88 -10.66
C HIS A 91 -17.12 12.86 -10.49
N LEU A 92 -17.85 12.50 -11.54
CA LEU A 92 -19.31 12.34 -11.48
C LEU A 92 -19.72 11.19 -10.54
N ALA A 93 -18.97 10.08 -10.56
CA ALA A 93 -19.17 8.98 -9.61
C ALA A 93 -18.90 9.44 -8.17
N LEU A 94 -17.82 10.22 -7.96
CA LEU A 94 -17.45 10.77 -6.67
C LEU A 94 -18.50 11.74 -6.12
N MET A 95 -19.08 12.61 -6.97
CA MET A 95 -20.15 13.52 -6.56
C MET A 95 -21.38 12.77 -6.03
N LYS A 96 -21.67 11.58 -6.56
CA LYS A 96 -22.77 10.73 -6.09
C LYS A 96 -22.41 9.91 -4.85
N ARG A 97 -21.12 9.60 -4.67
CA ARG A 97 -20.57 8.71 -3.63
C ARG A 97 -19.25 9.25 -3.08
N PRO A 98 -19.26 10.34 -2.30
CA PRO A 98 -18.05 10.99 -1.80
C PRO A 98 -17.17 10.07 -0.92
N GLU A 99 -17.79 9.09 -0.27
CA GLU A 99 -17.10 8.08 0.53
C GLU A 99 -16.14 7.18 -0.28
N LEU A 100 -16.33 7.09 -1.60
CA LEU A 100 -15.53 6.22 -2.48
C LEU A 100 -14.29 6.91 -3.06
N GLY A 101 -13.86 8.08 -2.58
CA GLY A 101 -12.75 8.86 -3.18
C GLY A 101 -11.46 8.08 -3.44
N VAL A 102 -10.97 7.35 -2.43
CA VAL A 102 -9.76 6.52 -2.57
C VAL A 102 -10.01 5.33 -3.51
N THR A 103 -11.17 4.69 -3.38
CA THR A 103 -11.62 3.60 -4.25
C THR A 103 -11.60 4.01 -5.72
N LEU A 104 -12.22 5.14 -6.06
CA LEU A 104 -12.29 5.65 -7.42
C LEU A 104 -10.90 6.00 -7.97
N THR A 105 -10.01 6.52 -7.12
CA THR A 105 -8.61 6.76 -7.49
C THR A 105 -7.90 5.47 -7.87
N LYS A 106 -8.11 4.39 -7.12
CA LYS A 106 -7.52 3.06 -7.39
C LYS A 106 -8.00 2.46 -8.71
N LEU A 107 -9.26 2.68 -9.09
CA LEU A 107 -9.82 2.16 -10.35
C LEU A 107 -9.11 2.69 -11.61
N HIS A 108 -8.45 3.85 -11.54
CA HIS A 108 -7.64 4.36 -12.65
C HIS A 108 -6.50 3.41 -13.06
N CYS A 109 -6.16 2.41 -12.24
CA CYS A 109 -5.22 1.37 -12.66
C CYS A 109 -5.70 0.62 -13.92
N TRP A 110 -7.03 0.49 -14.14
CA TRP A 110 -7.60 -0.07 -15.38
C TRP A 110 -7.46 0.85 -16.59
N ALA A 111 -7.22 2.15 -16.41
CA ALA A 111 -7.04 3.10 -17.51
C ALA A 111 -5.63 3.05 -18.14
N LEU A 112 -4.70 2.30 -17.53
CA LEU A 112 -3.29 2.18 -17.97
C LEU A 112 -3.11 1.28 -19.21
N THR A 113 -3.79 1.63 -20.29
CA THR A 113 -3.85 0.83 -21.53
C THR A 113 -2.55 0.78 -22.33
N GLN A 114 -1.49 1.49 -21.89
CA GLN A 114 -0.14 1.25 -22.37
C GLN A 114 0.42 -0.12 -21.94
N PHE A 115 -0.21 -0.79 -20.97
CA PHE A 115 0.15 -2.13 -20.51
C PHE A 115 -0.90 -3.17 -20.91
N SER A 116 -0.43 -4.36 -21.29
CA SER A 116 -1.25 -5.52 -21.64
C SER A 116 -1.74 -6.28 -20.40
N LYS A 117 -0.98 -6.24 -19.31
CA LYS A 117 -1.29 -6.88 -18.03
C LYS A 117 -0.54 -6.19 -16.89
N CYS A 118 -1.21 -6.04 -15.76
CA CYS A 118 -0.63 -5.43 -14.59
C CYS A 118 -0.87 -6.29 -13.34
N VAL A 119 0.02 -6.13 -12.36
CA VAL A 119 -0.19 -6.59 -11.00
C VAL A 119 -0.35 -5.35 -10.12
N PHE A 120 -1.56 -5.13 -9.61
CA PHE A 120 -1.78 -4.08 -8.63
C PHE A 120 -1.28 -4.55 -7.27
N MET A 121 -0.62 -3.67 -6.53
CA MET A 121 -0.13 -3.88 -5.17
C MET A 121 -0.35 -2.62 -4.33
N ASP A 122 -1.07 -2.72 -3.21
CA ASP A 122 -1.25 -1.59 -2.28
C ASP A 122 0.12 -1.14 -1.73
N ALA A 123 0.28 0.15 -1.44
CA ALA A 123 1.55 0.74 -1.03
C ALA A 123 2.02 0.29 0.37
N ASP A 124 1.18 -0.39 1.14
CA ASP A 124 1.51 -1.06 2.40
C ASP A 124 1.77 -2.57 2.20
N THR A 125 2.19 -2.96 1.00
CA THR A 125 2.76 -4.29 0.73
C THR A 125 4.29 -4.22 0.59
N MET A 126 4.95 -5.36 0.79
CA MET A 126 6.38 -5.52 0.55
C MET A 126 6.69 -6.90 -0.02
N VAL A 127 7.58 -6.95 -1.00
CA VAL A 127 7.99 -8.18 -1.67
C VAL A 127 9.21 -8.81 -0.97
N LEU A 128 9.18 -10.14 -0.81
CA LEU A 128 10.23 -10.94 -0.18
C LEU A 128 10.92 -11.93 -1.13
N SER A 129 10.48 -11.99 -2.39
CA SER A 129 11.08 -12.82 -3.45
C SER A 129 10.60 -12.34 -4.83
N ASN A 130 11.21 -12.79 -5.93
CA ASN A 130 10.67 -12.48 -7.24
C ASN A 130 9.25 -13.06 -7.40
N ILE A 131 8.35 -12.26 -7.98
CA ILE A 131 6.92 -12.58 -8.18
C ILE A 131 6.48 -12.32 -9.64
N ASP A 132 7.41 -12.29 -10.60
CA ASP A 132 7.11 -12.04 -12.02
C ASP A 132 6.22 -13.15 -12.63
N GLU A 133 6.17 -14.34 -12.02
CA GLU A 133 5.25 -15.40 -12.42
C GLU A 133 3.77 -15.03 -12.23
N LEU A 134 3.44 -13.98 -11.46
CA LEU A 134 2.07 -13.48 -11.36
C LEU A 134 1.53 -13.01 -12.72
N PHE A 135 2.39 -12.59 -13.65
CA PHE A 135 1.97 -12.19 -14.99
C PHE A 135 1.53 -13.36 -15.89
N GLU A 136 1.73 -14.61 -15.44
CA GLU A 136 1.14 -15.80 -16.07
C GLU A 136 -0.36 -15.95 -15.77
N ARG A 137 -0.87 -15.24 -14.75
CA ARG A 137 -2.27 -15.30 -14.30
C ARG A 137 -3.18 -14.41 -15.14
N GLU A 138 -4.48 -14.67 -15.08
CA GLU A 138 -5.50 -13.95 -15.84
C GLU A 138 -6.39 -13.05 -14.97
N GLU A 139 -7.10 -12.10 -15.58
CA GLU A 139 -8.01 -11.24 -14.85
C GLU A 139 -9.27 -12.01 -14.38
N LEU A 140 -9.77 -11.82 -13.16
CA LEU A 140 -9.15 -11.19 -12.00
C LEU A 140 -8.52 -12.30 -11.15
N SER A 141 -7.21 -12.27 -10.93
CA SER A 141 -6.55 -13.22 -10.02
C SER A 141 -6.09 -12.51 -8.76
N ALA A 142 -6.50 -13.00 -7.60
CA ALA A 142 -6.20 -12.41 -6.30
C ALA A 142 -6.11 -13.49 -5.22
N ALA A 143 -5.55 -13.16 -4.06
CA ALA A 143 -5.48 -14.06 -2.92
C ALA A 143 -6.76 -13.95 -2.06
N PRO A 144 -7.16 -15.01 -1.35
CA PRO A 144 -8.30 -14.97 -0.43
C PRO A 144 -8.08 -13.96 0.69
N ASP A 145 -9.15 -13.26 1.08
CA ASP A 145 -9.17 -12.43 2.28
C ASP A 145 -9.12 -13.31 3.54
N PRO A 146 -8.27 -12.99 4.54
CA PRO A 146 -8.17 -13.79 5.75
C PRO A 146 -9.41 -13.72 6.66
N GLY A 147 -10.22 -12.66 6.53
CA GLY A 147 -11.45 -12.50 7.30
C GLY A 147 -12.62 -13.27 6.69
N TRP A 148 -12.90 -13.03 5.41
CA TRP A 148 -13.97 -13.72 4.67
C TRP A 148 -13.40 -14.35 3.39
N PRO A 149 -13.01 -15.65 3.41
CA PRO A 149 -12.21 -16.26 2.34
C PRO A 149 -12.95 -16.49 1.01
N ASP A 150 -14.28 -16.34 0.97
CA ASP A 150 -15.04 -16.28 -0.29
C ASP A 150 -14.92 -14.90 -0.98
N CYS A 151 -14.35 -13.92 -0.30
CA CYS A 151 -13.89 -12.67 -0.90
C CYS A 151 -12.39 -12.76 -1.14
N PHE A 152 -11.93 -12.16 -2.23
CA PHE A 152 -10.50 -11.91 -2.42
C PHE A 152 -10.08 -10.61 -1.72
N ASN A 153 -8.82 -10.56 -1.29
CA ASN A 153 -8.22 -9.34 -0.80
C ASN A 153 -7.74 -8.48 -1.98
N SER A 154 -8.16 -7.21 -2.04
CA SER A 154 -7.83 -6.30 -3.15
C SER A 154 -6.46 -5.63 -3.03
N GLY A 155 -5.64 -6.01 -2.05
CA GLY A 155 -4.30 -5.48 -1.87
C GLY A 155 -3.27 -5.99 -2.87
N VAL A 156 -3.49 -7.19 -3.42
CA VAL A 156 -2.68 -7.74 -4.51
C VAL A 156 -3.58 -8.46 -5.51
N PHE A 157 -3.60 -8.00 -6.75
CA PHE A 157 -4.37 -8.66 -7.81
C PHE A 157 -3.77 -8.47 -9.20
N VAL A 158 -3.98 -9.45 -10.06
CA VAL A 158 -3.61 -9.44 -11.48
C VAL A 158 -4.82 -9.05 -12.31
N TYR A 159 -4.64 -8.07 -13.19
CA TYR A 159 -5.71 -7.52 -14.01
C TYR A 159 -5.21 -7.12 -15.40
N ARG A 160 -6.14 -6.81 -16.31
CA ARG A 160 -5.85 -6.34 -17.67
C ARG A 160 -6.39 -4.92 -17.82
N PRO A 161 -5.53 -3.90 -17.97
CA PRO A 161 -5.99 -2.54 -18.24
C PRO A 161 -6.93 -2.50 -19.45
N SER A 162 -8.09 -1.87 -19.28
CA SER A 162 -9.16 -1.77 -20.25
C SER A 162 -10.05 -0.58 -19.91
N ILE A 163 -10.19 0.35 -20.86
CA ILE A 163 -11.12 1.49 -20.73
C ILE A 163 -12.57 1.01 -20.60
N GLU A 164 -12.91 -0.12 -21.23
CA GLU A 164 -14.23 -0.72 -21.08
C GLU A 164 -14.47 -1.18 -19.64
N THR A 165 -13.54 -1.97 -19.08
CA THR A 165 -13.63 -2.45 -17.69
C THR A 165 -13.63 -1.29 -16.70
N TYR A 166 -12.78 -0.28 -16.93
CA TYR A 166 -12.75 0.95 -16.13
C TYR A 166 -14.12 1.65 -16.09
N ASN A 167 -14.73 1.89 -17.26
CA ASN A 167 -16.04 2.54 -17.34
C ASN A 167 -17.14 1.70 -16.69
N GLN A 168 -17.11 0.37 -16.87
CA GLN A 168 -18.03 -0.54 -16.21
C GLN A 168 -17.90 -0.49 -14.68
N LEU A 169 -16.67 -0.47 -14.15
CA LEU A 169 -16.40 -0.35 -12.72
C LEU A 169 -16.90 0.99 -12.15
N LEU A 170 -16.68 2.11 -12.85
CA LEU A 170 -17.20 3.42 -12.43
C LEU A 170 -18.74 3.48 -12.43
N GLN A 171 -19.36 2.95 -13.48
CA GLN A 171 -20.82 2.86 -13.55
C GLN A 171 -21.35 1.99 -12.41
N PHE A 172 -20.73 0.83 -12.17
CA PHE A 172 -21.11 -0.08 -11.11
C PHE A 172 -20.95 0.55 -9.72
N ALA A 173 -19.86 1.27 -9.47
CA ALA A 173 -19.64 2.01 -8.23
C ALA A 173 -20.73 3.06 -8.01
N THR A 174 -21.14 3.74 -9.07
CA THR A 174 -22.22 4.72 -9.02
C THR A 174 -23.57 4.10 -8.69
N GLU A 175 -23.89 2.96 -9.32
CA GLU A 175 -25.20 2.30 -9.20
C GLU A 175 -25.35 1.49 -7.90
N LYS A 176 -24.31 0.74 -7.53
CA LYS A 176 -24.37 -0.25 -6.43
C LYS A 176 -23.52 0.12 -5.22
N GLY A 177 -22.56 1.03 -5.37
CA GLY A 177 -21.60 1.36 -4.32
C GLY A 177 -20.67 0.18 -3.99
N SER A 178 -20.14 0.21 -2.78
CA SER A 178 -19.35 -0.89 -2.20
C SER A 178 -19.96 -1.34 -0.87
N PHE A 179 -20.02 -2.64 -0.61
CA PHE A 179 -20.56 -3.16 0.65
C PHE A 179 -19.69 -2.83 1.87
N ASP A 180 -18.40 -2.59 1.68
CA ASP A 180 -17.45 -2.20 2.75
C ASP A 180 -17.07 -0.72 2.69
N GLY A 181 -17.67 0.04 1.75
CA GLY A 181 -17.34 1.44 1.50
C GLY A 181 -15.96 1.67 0.84
N ALA A 182 -15.25 0.61 0.44
CA ALA A 182 -13.90 0.66 -0.13
C ALA A 182 -13.79 -0.11 -1.45
N ASP A 183 -12.59 -0.24 -1.99
CA ASP A 183 -12.35 -0.93 -3.27
C ASP A 183 -12.55 -2.44 -3.18
N GLN A 184 -12.23 -3.07 -2.05
CA GLN A 184 -12.35 -4.51 -1.90
C GLN A 184 -13.80 -4.97 -2.10
N GLY A 185 -14.77 -4.31 -1.46
CA GLY A 185 -16.17 -4.68 -1.61
C GLY A 185 -16.72 -4.42 -3.02
N LEU A 186 -16.30 -3.32 -3.65
CA LEU A 186 -16.68 -2.99 -5.02
C LEU A 186 -16.17 -4.06 -6.00
N LEU A 187 -14.86 -4.37 -5.91
CA LEU A 187 -14.20 -5.31 -6.80
C LEU A 187 -14.72 -6.74 -6.60
N ASN A 188 -14.98 -7.17 -5.35
CA ASN A 188 -15.58 -8.49 -5.08
C ASN A 188 -17.00 -8.60 -5.65
N THR A 189 -17.78 -7.52 -5.58
CA THR A 189 -19.15 -7.54 -6.14
C THR A 189 -19.12 -7.54 -7.67
N PHE A 190 -18.17 -6.81 -8.29
CA PHE A 190 -18.00 -6.77 -9.74
C PHE A 190 -17.46 -8.11 -10.28
N PHE A 191 -16.38 -8.62 -9.70
CA PHE A 191 -15.75 -9.91 -10.04
C PHE A 191 -16.27 -11.08 -9.17
N SER A 192 -17.59 -11.13 -8.98
CA SER A 192 -18.27 -12.06 -8.05
C SER A 192 -18.11 -13.55 -8.36
N SER A 193 -17.62 -13.90 -9.54
CA SER A 193 -17.37 -15.28 -9.94
C SER A 193 -16.05 -15.85 -9.40
N TRP A 194 -15.19 -15.02 -8.81
CA TRP A 194 -13.84 -15.39 -8.33
C TRP A 194 -13.85 -16.61 -7.41
N ALA A 195 -14.76 -16.66 -6.42
CA ALA A 195 -14.77 -17.72 -5.41
C ALA A 195 -15.12 -19.11 -5.94
N THR A 196 -15.88 -19.20 -7.03
CA THR A 196 -16.56 -20.45 -7.44
C THR A 196 -16.23 -20.94 -8.83
N THR A 197 -15.53 -20.15 -9.65
CA THR A 197 -15.41 -20.45 -11.10
C THR A 197 -14.09 -21.10 -11.48
N ASP A 198 -12.96 -20.48 -11.15
CA ASP A 198 -11.65 -20.89 -11.68
C ASP A 198 -10.56 -20.81 -10.61
N MET A 199 -10.08 -21.99 -10.18
CA MET A 199 -9.01 -22.12 -9.19
C MET A 199 -7.69 -21.48 -9.66
N SER A 200 -7.46 -21.35 -10.97
CA SER A 200 -6.26 -20.68 -11.49
C SER A 200 -6.24 -19.18 -11.17
N LYS A 201 -7.40 -18.59 -10.79
CA LYS A 201 -7.51 -17.20 -10.34
C LYS A 201 -7.33 -17.01 -8.84
N HIS A 202 -7.19 -18.10 -8.09
CA HIS A 202 -6.84 -18.07 -6.67
C HIS A 202 -5.31 -18.00 -6.55
N LEU A 203 -4.81 -16.81 -6.22
CA LEU A 203 -3.41 -16.67 -5.86
C LEU A 203 -3.18 -17.36 -4.51
N PRO A 204 -2.10 -18.13 -4.35
CA PRO A 204 -1.72 -18.65 -3.04
C PRO A 204 -1.60 -17.52 -2.01
N PHE A 205 -2.04 -17.78 -0.78
CA PHE A 205 -2.06 -16.78 0.30
C PHE A 205 -0.70 -16.11 0.56
N ILE A 206 0.41 -16.80 0.27
CA ILE A 206 1.78 -16.27 0.37
C ILE A 206 2.08 -15.09 -0.58
N TYR A 207 1.25 -14.82 -1.59
CA TYR A 207 1.34 -13.66 -2.47
C TYR A 207 0.57 -12.43 -1.95
N ASN A 208 -0.10 -12.53 -0.80
CA ASN A 208 -0.77 -11.42 -0.14
C ASN A 208 -0.97 -11.75 1.36
N LEU A 209 0.13 -12.11 2.05
CA LEU A 209 0.05 -12.55 3.44
C LEU A 209 -0.24 -11.35 4.34
N SER A 210 -1.41 -11.34 5.00
CA SER A 210 -1.70 -10.34 6.04
C SER A 210 -0.76 -10.51 7.25
N SER A 211 -0.04 -9.45 7.61
CA SER A 211 0.91 -9.45 8.74
C SER A 211 0.29 -9.10 10.10
N THR A 212 -1.03 -8.86 10.14
CA THR A 212 -1.72 -8.41 11.37
C THR A 212 -2.56 -9.50 12.00
N SER A 213 -3.08 -9.21 13.20
CA SER A 213 -3.93 -10.09 14.02
C SER A 213 -5.15 -10.67 13.30
N VAL A 214 -5.51 -10.15 12.13
CA VAL A 214 -6.52 -10.75 11.24
C VAL A 214 -6.11 -12.17 10.81
N TYR A 215 -4.82 -12.45 10.63
CA TYR A 215 -4.31 -13.80 10.42
C TYR A 215 -3.85 -14.41 11.75
N SER A 216 -4.80 -14.94 12.51
CA SER A 216 -4.57 -15.50 13.86
C SER A 216 -4.06 -16.94 13.87
N TYR A 217 -3.92 -17.60 12.71
CA TYR A 217 -3.55 -19.01 12.62
C TYR A 217 -2.03 -19.22 12.71
N LEU A 218 -1.47 -19.01 13.91
CA LEU A 218 -0.05 -19.15 14.18
C LEU A 218 0.55 -20.52 13.79
N PRO A 219 -0.11 -21.69 14.00
CA PRO A 219 0.46 -22.95 13.54
C PRO A 219 0.63 -23.05 12.01
N ALA A 220 -0.30 -22.51 11.22
CA ALA A 220 -0.20 -22.47 9.77
C ALA A 220 0.93 -21.52 9.34
N PHE A 221 1.07 -20.37 10.01
CA PHE A 221 2.24 -19.50 9.80
C PHE A 221 3.56 -20.22 10.08
N LYS A 222 3.66 -20.97 11.20
CA LYS A 222 4.88 -21.74 11.51
C LYS A 222 5.20 -22.80 10.45
N ALA A 223 4.17 -23.40 9.84
CA ALA A 223 4.35 -24.42 8.81
C ALA A 223 4.66 -23.84 7.42
N PHE A 224 4.05 -22.71 7.05
CA PHE A 224 4.04 -22.21 5.67
C PHE A 224 4.58 -20.78 5.51
N GLY A 225 4.68 -20.00 6.58
CA GLY A 225 5.08 -18.59 6.58
C GLY A 225 6.49 -18.34 6.09
N ALA A 226 7.39 -19.33 6.18
CA ALA A 226 8.71 -19.26 5.57
C ALA A 226 8.68 -19.14 4.02
N ASN A 227 7.56 -19.50 3.39
CA ASN A 227 7.35 -19.40 1.95
C ASN A 227 6.70 -18.07 1.52
N THR A 228 6.54 -17.12 2.43
CA THR A 228 5.89 -15.83 2.14
C THR A 228 6.65 -15.08 1.05
N LYS A 229 5.92 -14.64 0.02
CA LYS A 229 6.47 -13.88 -1.11
C LYS A 229 6.10 -12.40 -1.06
N VAL A 230 4.91 -12.09 -0.54
CA VAL A 230 4.44 -10.72 -0.32
C VAL A 230 3.81 -10.64 1.05
N VAL A 231 4.20 -9.63 1.81
CA VAL A 231 3.60 -9.27 3.09
C VAL A 231 2.72 -8.04 2.87
N HIS A 232 1.53 -8.06 3.46
CA HIS A 232 0.57 -6.96 3.43
C HIS A 232 0.32 -6.48 4.86
N PHE A 233 0.72 -5.23 5.14
CA PHE A 233 0.61 -4.59 6.45
C PHE A 233 -0.79 -3.98 6.64
N LEU A 234 -1.80 -4.84 6.67
CA LEU A 234 -3.20 -4.49 6.93
C LEU A 234 -3.39 -3.77 8.28
N GLY A 235 -4.56 -3.18 8.49
CA GLY A 235 -4.90 -2.50 9.74
C GLY A 235 -4.47 -1.03 9.79
N SER A 236 -4.78 -0.38 10.91
CA SER A 236 -4.65 1.09 11.05
C SER A 236 -3.21 1.56 11.26
N THR A 237 -2.37 0.72 11.86
CA THR A 237 -0.97 1.07 12.14
C THR A 237 -0.10 0.55 11.02
N LYS A 238 0.35 1.45 10.15
CA LYS A 238 1.21 1.13 9.02
C LYS A 238 2.68 1.08 9.45
N PRO A 239 3.58 0.43 8.67
CA PRO A 239 4.99 0.30 9.03
C PRO A 239 5.68 1.64 9.36
N TRP A 240 5.37 2.70 8.59
CA TRP A 240 5.89 4.06 8.78
C TRP A 240 5.35 4.80 10.01
N ASN A 241 4.36 4.24 10.72
CA ASN A 241 3.86 4.80 11.99
C ASN A 241 4.68 4.31 13.19
N TYR A 242 5.52 3.29 13.01
CA TYR A 242 6.38 2.78 14.08
C TYR A 242 7.64 3.63 14.25
N THR A 243 8.19 3.64 15.46
CA THR A 243 9.53 4.21 15.69
C THR A 243 10.57 3.12 15.51
N TYR A 244 11.64 3.38 14.76
CA TYR A 244 12.70 2.40 14.51
C TYR A 244 14.02 2.85 15.12
N ASP A 245 14.69 1.96 15.85
CA ASP A 245 16.05 2.18 16.34
C ASP A 245 17.05 1.60 15.32
N SER A 246 17.72 2.50 14.59
CA SER A 246 18.72 2.11 13.58
C SER A 246 19.96 1.43 14.16
N ARG A 247 20.27 1.64 15.45
CA ARG A 247 21.42 1.04 16.13
C ARG A 247 21.13 -0.41 16.54
N THR A 248 19.94 -0.68 17.07
CA THR A 248 19.54 -2.04 17.45
C THR A 248 18.85 -2.80 16.31
N LYS A 249 18.56 -2.13 15.20
CA LYS A 249 17.81 -2.64 14.04
C LYS A 249 16.46 -3.25 14.46
N SER A 250 15.75 -2.55 15.33
CA SER A 250 14.49 -3.00 15.88
C SER A 250 13.52 -1.86 16.12
N ILE A 251 12.24 -2.15 16.04
CA ILE A 251 11.17 -1.20 16.37
C ILE A 251 11.16 -0.89 17.87
N LYS A 252 11.05 0.39 18.22
CA LYS A 252 10.83 0.87 19.59
C LYS A 252 9.34 0.82 19.91
N GLY A 253 8.98 0.16 21.00
CA GLY A 253 7.60 0.00 21.46
C GLY A 253 7.39 -1.34 22.16
N ASN A 254 6.24 -1.53 22.77
CA ASN A 254 5.90 -2.77 23.45
C ASN A 254 5.79 -3.88 22.39
N MET A 255 6.81 -4.74 22.25
CA MET A 255 6.76 -5.91 21.36
C MET A 255 5.65 -6.90 21.75
N ASP A 256 5.06 -6.69 22.92
CA ASP A 256 3.89 -7.40 23.43
C ASP A 256 2.54 -6.79 22.96
N ASP A 257 2.52 -5.85 22.01
CA ASP A 257 1.26 -5.42 21.38
C ASP A 257 0.65 -6.62 20.64
N PRO A 258 -0.50 -7.16 21.08
CA PRO A 258 -1.13 -8.32 20.45
C PRO A 258 -1.54 -8.08 18.98
N LYS A 259 -1.50 -6.82 18.50
CA LYS A 259 -1.71 -6.48 17.10
C LYS A 259 -0.49 -6.78 16.21
N ILE A 260 0.71 -6.89 16.78
CA ILE A 260 1.96 -7.17 16.06
C ILE A 260 2.22 -8.67 16.15
N VAL A 261 1.73 -9.43 15.17
CA VAL A 261 1.88 -10.90 15.16
C VAL A 261 3.28 -11.32 14.69
N HIS A 262 3.85 -10.56 13.74
CA HIS A 262 5.10 -10.90 13.05
C HIS A 262 6.05 -9.68 12.95
N PRO A 263 6.73 -9.31 14.05
CA PRO A 263 7.64 -8.16 14.08
C PRO A 263 8.82 -8.30 13.11
N GLU A 264 9.17 -9.52 12.70
CA GLU A 264 10.18 -9.81 11.68
C GLU A 264 9.91 -9.10 10.35
N PHE A 265 8.66 -9.02 9.90
CA PHE A 265 8.31 -8.36 8.65
C PHE A 265 8.40 -6.85 8.75
N LEU A 266 8.04 -6.28 9.90
CA LEU A 266 8.20 -4.84 10.12
C LEU A 266 9.69 -4.47 10.18
N ASN A 267 10.54 -5.29 10.80
CA ASN A 267 11.99 -5.08 10.79
C ASN A 267 12.55 -5.18 9.36
N MET A 268 12.07 -6.12 8.53
CA MET A 268 12.44 -6.19 7.11
C MET A 268 12.04 -4.92 6.36
N TRP A 269 10.82 -4.42 6.58
CA TRP A 269 10.35 -3.16 5.99
C TRP A 269 11.24 -1.98 6.36
N TRP A 270 11.58 -1.84 7.64
CA TRP A 270 12.48 -0.78 8.11
C TRP A 270 13.90 -0.94 7.60
N ASN A 271 14.40 -2.16 7.45
CA ASN A 271 15.71 -2.41 6.84
C ASN A 271 15.75 -1.93 5.39
N THR A 272 14.74 -2.25 4.57
CA THR A 272 14.62 -1.74 3.19
C THR A 272 14.46 -0.22 3.19
N TYR A 273 13.61 0.34 4.06
CA TYR A 273 13.43 1.79 4.17
C TYR A 273 14.74 2.51 4.49
N THR A 274 15.47 2.07 5.52
CA THR A 274 16.74 2.71 5.92
C THR A 274 17.85 2.52 4.90
N ALA A 275 17.91 1.36 4.23
CA ALA A 275 18.97 1.06 3.27
C ALA A 275 18.77 1.76 1.93
N ASP A 276 17.54 1.75 1.41
CA ASP A 276 17.26 2.11 0.01
C ASP A 276 16.45 3.40 -0.14
N VAL A 277 15.56 3.70 0.82
CA VAL A 277 14.63 4.85 0.72
C VAL A 277 15.18 6.09 1.42
N LEU A 278 15.67 5.96 2.65
CA LEU A 278 16.15 7.09 3.45
C LEU A 278 17.26 7.90 2.74
N PRO A 279 18.28 7.29 2.10
CA PRO A 279 19.29 8.05 1.37
C PRO A 279 18.72 8.87 0.22
N LEU A 280 17.66 8.38 -0.44
CA LEU A 280 16.97 9.12 -1.51
C LEU A 280 16.23 10.34 -0.95
N LEU A 281 15.61 10.21 0.22
CA LEU A 281 14.92 11.31 0.90
C LEU A 281 15.90 12.39 1.36
N GLU A 282 17.04 11.98 1.94
CA GLU A 282 18.13 12.89 2.35
C GLU A 282 18.70 13.65 1.15
N GLN A 283 18.98 12.97 0.04
CA GLN A 283 19.49 13.60 -1.18
C GLN A 283 18.55 14.68 -1.75
N HIS A 284 17.24 14.55 -1.53
CA HIS A 284 16.24 15.51 -2.01
C HIS A 284 15.86 16.55 -0.95
N GLY A 285 16.58 16.62 0.18
CA GLY A 285 16.37 17.60 1.24
C GLY A 285 15.04 17.43 1.97
N ILE A 286 14.45 16.24 1.92
CA ILE A 286 13.19 15.91 2.60
C ILE A 286 13.47 15.59 4.08
N VAL A 287 14.62 14.95 4.32
CA VAL A 287 15.17 14.70 5.65
C VAL A 287 16.48 15.46 5.72
N GLU A 288 16.66 16.29 6.73
CA GLU A 288 17.91 17.04 6.91
C GLU A 288 19.07 16.07 7.20
N GLU A 289 20.19 16.22 6.46
CA GLU A 289 21.45 15.57 6.84
C GLU A 289 21.84 16.07 8.23
N VAL A 290 21.97 15.15 9.20
CA VAL A 290 22.61 15.46 10.49
C VAL A 290 24.12 15.58 10.24
N THR A 291 24.55 16.73 9.70
CA THR A 291 25.96 17.06 9.61
C THR A 291 26.52 17.28 11.02
N THR A 292 27.42 16.39 11.41
CA THR A 292 28.41 16.53 12.49
C THR A 292 27.89 16.64 13.94
N GLY A 293 27.83 15.49 14.61
CA GLY A 293 28.05 15.39 16.05
C GLY A 293 26.81 15.58 16.94
N VAL A 294 26.37 14.44 17.51
CA VAL A 294 25.47 14.25 18.66
C VAL A 294 23.98 13.98 18.34
N ASN A 295 23.52 12.81 18.84
CA ASN A 295 22.17 12.25 19.01
C ASN A 295 21.15 12.22 17.84
N MET A 296 21.16 11.08 17.13
CA MET A 296 20.10 10.54 16.25
C MET A 296 18.71 10.32 16.89
N ALA A 297 18.47 10.79 18.12
CA ALA A 297 17.15 10.77 18.75
C ALA A 297 16.25 11.90 18.22
N GLU A 298 16.84 13.05 17.87
CA GLU A 298 16.14 14.28 17.46
C GLU A 298 15.59 14.21 16.02
N VAL A 299 16.12 13.33 15.15
CA VAL A 299 15.60 13.16 13.78
C VAL A 299 14.15 12.68 13.79
N THR A 300 13.76 11.90 14.81
CA THR A 300 12.37 11.46 15.02
C THR A 300 11.46 12.60 15.49
N GLU A 301 12.04 13.57 16.22
CA GLU A 301 11.31 14.70 16.81
C GLU A 301 11.07 15.79 15.75
N ALA A 302 12.02 16.04 14.84
CA ALA A 302 11.87 16.96 13.72
C ALA A 302 10.73 16.55 12.76
N VAL A 303 10.53 15.25 12.53
CA VAL A 303 9.41 14.73 11.70
C VAL A 303 8.06 14.86 12.42
N SER A 304 8.05 14.92 13.76
CA SER A 304 6.84 15.09 14.57
C SER A 304 6.38 16.56 14.71
N HIS A 305 7.26 17.52 14.42
CA HIS A 305 6.99 18.96 14.61
C HIS A 305 6.61 19.74 13.35
N ILE A 306 6.47 19.11 12.18
CA ILE A 306 5.79 19.72 11.03
C ILE A 306 4.27 19.60 11.22
N SER A 307 3.77 20.25 12.27
CA SER A 307 2.38 20.66 12.40
C SER A 307 2.42 22.16 12.62
N ILE A 308 2.07 22.91 11.58
CA ILE A 308 1.95 24.37 11.65
C ILE A 308 0.90 24.68 12.71
N SER A 309 1.35 25.09 13.89
CA SER A 309 0.49 25.55 14.98
C SER A 309 -0.11 26.89 14.59
N ALA A 310 -1.34 26.87 14.05
CA ALA A 310 -2.21 28.02 14.11
C ALA A 310 -2.74 28.15 15.56
N PRO A 311 -2.82 29.36 16.13
CA PRO A 311 -3.38 29.54 17.47
C PRO A 311 -4.86 29.14 17.46
N SER A 312 -5.24 28.29 18.41
CA SER A 312 -6.61 27.81 18.60
C SER A 312 -7.58 28.99 18.78
N PRO A 313 -8.66 29.11 18.00
CA PRO A 313 -9.76 30.00 18.34
C PRO A 313 -10.48 29.42 19.57
N VAL A 314 -10.70 30.27 20.57
CA VAL A 314 -11.63 29.98 21.67
C VAL A 314 -13.02 29.85 21.04
N LEU A 315 -13.54 28.63 20.88
CA LEU A 315 -14.87 28.36 20.35
C LEU A 315 -15.91 28.25 21.48
N PRO A 316 -17.17 28.67 21.24
CA PRO A 316 -18.20 28.78 22.26
C PRO A 316 -18.62 27.41 22.80
N THR A 317 -19.06 27.37 24.06
CA THR A 317 -19.69 26.19 24.68
C THR A 317 -20.98 25.82 23.94
N ILE A 318 -20.90 24.74 23.15
CA ILE A 318 -22.02 24.15 22.40
C ILE A 318 -23.00 23.52 23.40
N SER A 319 -24.31 23.71 23.20
CA SER A 319 -25.34 23.09 24.05
C SER A 319 -25.35 21.56 23.91
N SER A 320 -25.87 20.84 24.92
CA SER A 320 -25.94 19.37 24.89
C SER A 320 -26.81 18.82 23.76
N GLU A 321 -27.81 19.59 23.33
CA GLU A 321 -28.75 19.23 22.26
C GLU A 321 -28.10 19.32 20.88
N GLU A 322 -27.44 20.45 20.59
CA GLU A 322 -26.67 20.62 19.35
C GLU A 322 -25.51 19.62 19.26
N ARG A 323 -24.89 19.29 20.39
CA ARG A 323 -23.85 18.25 20.45
C ARG A 323 -24.41 16.88 20.07
N LYS A 324 -25.64 16.54 20.47
CA LYS A 324 -26.30 15.27 20.12
C LYS A 324 -26.64 15.20 18.63
N GLU A 325 -27.15 16.29 18.05
CA GLU A 325 -27.44 16.34 16.61
C GLU A 325 -26.18 16.15 15.76
N ARG A 326 -25.06 16.75 16.18
CA ARG A 326 -23.76 16.54 15.51
C ARG A 326 -23.28 15.09 15.58
N TRP A 327 -23.53 14.39 16.68
CA TRP A 327 -23.26 12.96 16.78
C TRP A 327 -24.10 12.13 15.81
N GLU A 328 -25.40 12.44 15.70
CA GLU A 328 -26.33 11.75 14.81
C GLU A 328 -26.00 11.98 13.32
N GLN A 329 -25.36 13.11 13.01
CA GLN A 329 -24.91 13.48 11.67
C GLN A 329 -23.46 13.05 11.37
N GLY A 330 -22.79 12.34 12.28
CA GLY A 330 -21.41 11.86 12.09
C GLY A 330 -20.32 12.94 12.18
N GLN A 331 -20.64 14.11 12.76
CA GLN A 331 -19.75 15.26 12.92
C GLN A 331 -19.32 15.48 14.38
N ALA A 332 -19.13 14.40 15.13
CA ALA A 332 -18.68 14.46 16.51
C ALA A 332 -17.25 15.04 16.63
N ASP A 333 -16.98 15.74 17.73
CA ASP A 333 -15.68 16.36 17.97
C ASP A 333 -14.68 15.36 18.57
N TYR A 334 -14.20 14.44 17.72
CA TYR A 334 -13.35 13.32 18.12
C TYR A 334 -11.98 13.74 18.72
N MET A 335 -11.56 14.99 18.51
CA MET A 335 -10.30 15.53 19.06
C MET A 335 -10.50 16.45 20.27
N GLY A 336 -11.74 16.80 20.61
CA GLY A 336 -12.06 17.67 21.74
C GLY A 336 -13.03 17.02 22.71
N VAL A 337 -14.23 17.57 22.83
CA VAL A 337 -15.19 17.20 23.90
C VAL A 337 -15.73 15.77 23.73
N ASP A 338 -15.70 15.23 22.51
CA ASP A 338 -16.14 13.89 22.17
C ASP A 338 -14.96 12.93 21.91
N SER A 339 -13.77 13.29 22.41
CA SER A 339 -12.61 12.41 22.37
C SER A 339 -12.83 11.12 23.14
N PHE A 340 -12.16 10.06 22.68
CA PHE A 340 -12.23 8.73 23.28
C PHE A 340 -11.94 8.76 24.80
N ASP A 341 -10.94 9.53 25.22
CA ASP A 341 -10.55 9.65 26.62
C ASP A 341 -11.68 10.22 27.49
N ASN A 342 -12.42 11.21 26.97
CA ASN A 342 -13.56 11.80 27.68
C ASN A 342 -14.76 10.85 27.74
N ILE A 343 -15.02 10.11 26.66
CA ILE A 343 -16.09 9.11 26.61
C ILE A 343 -15.81 7.96 27.57
N LYS A 344 -14.57 7.44 27.55
CA LYS A 344 -14.11 6.37 28.43
C LYS A 344 -14.24 6.78 29.90
N LYS A 345 -13.77 7.99 30.25
CA LYS A 345 -13.90 8.54 31.60
C LYS A 345 -15.36 8.61 32.09
N LYS A 346 -16.30 8.99 31.21
CA LYS A 346 -17.74 8.99 31.55
C LYS A 346 -18.30 7.59 31.74
N LEU A 347 -17.95 6.64 30.87
CA LEU A 347 -18.39 5.23 30.99
C LEU A 347 -17.87 4.60 32.29
N ASP A 348 -16.60 4.83 32.62
CA ASP A 348 -15.98 4.34 33.85
C ASP A 348 -16.67 4.91 35.12
N THR A 349 -17.22 6.13 35.03
CA THR A 349 -17.98 6.75 36.14
C THR A 349 -19.39 6.17 36.28
N TYR A 350 -19.99 5.67 35.19
CA TYR A 350 -21.33 5.07 35.18
C TYR A 350 -21.33 3.58 35.55
N LEU A 351 -20.17 2.92 35.48
CA LEU A 351 -20.00 1.47 35.72
C LEU A 351 -19.46 1.15 37.12
N GLN A 352 -19.36 2.15 38.01
CA GLN A 352 -19.19 2.00 39.45
C GLN A 352 -20.56 2.13 40.14
#